data_AF-A0A7J0FRF8-F1
#
_entry.id   AF-A0A7J0FRF8-F1
#
_cell.length_a   1.000
_cell.length_b   1.000
_cell.length_c   1.000
_cell.angle_alpha   90.00
_cell.angle_beta   90.00
_cell.angle_gamma   90.00
#
_symmetry.space_group_name_H-M   'P 1'
#
loop_
_entity.id
_entity.type
_entity.pdbx_description
1 polymer ?
#
loop_
_entity_poly.entity_id
_entity_poly.type
_entity_poly.pdbx_seq_one_letter_code
_entity_poly.pdbx_strand_id
1 'polypeptide(L)' 'MPITSHKFGSIDPISSKETDDDNGQFVSSVCWRKNSDMLIAANSSGCIKVLQMV' A
#
# COMPACT_ATOMS: atom_id res chain seq x y z
N MET A 1 18.29 -8.63 -2.85
CA MET A 1 17.63 -7.52 -3.57
C MET A 1 16.16 -7.91 -3.71
N PRO A 2 15.20 -7.14 -3.19
CA PRO A 2 13.78 -7.40 -3.45
C PRO A 2 13.49 -7.27 -4.95
N ILE A 3 12.53 -8.04 -5.46
CA ILE A 3 12.11 -8.01 -6.87
C ILE A 3 11.40 -6.69 -7.19
N THR A 4 10.58 -6.19 -6.26
CA THR A 4 9.92 -4.88 -6.32
C THR A 4 9.66 -4.36 -4.91
N SER A 5 9.41 -3.06 -4.76
CA SER A 5 9.05 -2.42 -3.50
C SER A 5 8.07 -1.28 -3.73
N HIS A 6 7.10 -1.14 -2.86
CA HIS A 6 6.12 -0.07 -2.91
C HIS A 6 5.92 0.52 -1.51
N LYS A 7 6.09 1.84 -1.36
CA LYS A 7 5.89 2.56 -0.10
C LYS A 7 4.42 2.97 0.06
N PHE A 8 3.85 2.70 1.22
CA PHE A 8 2.53 3.26 1.57
C PHE A 8 2.73 4.70 2.06
N GLY A 9 1.92 5.63 1.56
CA GLY A 9 1.85 6.97 2.12
C GLY A 9 0.76 7.05 3.19
N SER A 10 0.76 8.15 3.93
CA SER A 10 -0.35 8.54 4.80
C SER A 10 -1.31 9.48 4.06
N ILE A 11 -2.62 9.30 4.23
CA ILE A 11 -3.61 10.23 3.68
C ILE A 11 -3.68 11.45 4.60
N ASP A 12 -3.41 12.63 4.04
CA ASP A 12 -3.66 13.90 4.74
C ASP A 12 -5.17 14.11 4.89
N PRO A 13 -5.72 14.22 6.11
CA PRO A 13 -7.16 14.41 6.32
C PRO A 13 -7.71 15.71 5.74
N ILE A 14 -6.87 16.71 5.46
CA ILE A 14 -7.31 18.00 4.90
C ILE A 14 -7.31 17.95 3.36
N SER A 15 -6.17 17.58 2.77
CA SER A 15 -5.98 17.54 1.32
C SER A 15 -6.56 16.28 0.67
N SER A 16 -6.80 15.22 1.44
CA SER A 16 -7.11 13.86 0.95
C SER A 16 -6.06 13.30 -0.01
N LYS A 17 -4.83 13.84 0.04
CA LYS A 17 -3.71 13.39 -0.78
C LYS A 17 -2.80 12.49 0.04
N GLU A 18 -2.21 11.51 -0.63
CA GLU A 18 -1.12 10.74 -0.03
C GLU A 18 0.11 11.62 0.16
N THR A 19 0.72 11.48 1.33
CA THR A 19 1.97 12.11 1.73
C THR A 19 2.99 10.99 1.98
N ASP A 20 4.27 11.26 1.68
CA ASP A 20 5.36 10.28 1.87
C ASP A 20 5.72 10.00 3.35
N ASP A 21 5.06 10.66 4.29
CA ASP A 21 5.23 10.40 5.71
C ASP A 21 4.54 9.10 6.10
N ASP A 22 5.29 8.21 6.74
CA ASP A 22 4.78 6.94 7.23
C ASP A 22 3.91 7.15 8.48
N ASN A 23 4.03 8.27 9.22
CA ASN A 23 3.25 8.61 10.42
C ASN A 23 3.05 7.42 11.39
N GLY A 24 4.03 6.51 11.49
CA GLY A 24 3.97 5.27 12.27
C GLY A 24 3.04 4.18 11.74
N GLN A 25 2.50 4.32 10.54
CA GLN A 25 1.66 3.36 9.85
C GLN A 25 2.48 2.15 9.39
N PHE A 26 1.82 0.99 9.30
CA PHE A 26 2.44 -0.24 8.86
C PHE A 26 1.48 -1.03 7.96
N VAL A 27 2.05 -1.86 7.09
CA VAL A 27 1.26 -2.79 6.26
C VAL A 27 0.66 -3.84 7.17
N SER A 28 -0.66 -3.92 7.20
CA SER A 28 -1.43 -4.81 8.07
C SER A 28 -1.80 -6.12 7.36
N SER A 29 -1.95 -6.10 6.03
CA SER A 29 -2.31 -7.29 5.25
C SER A 29 -1.89 -7.18 3.79
N VAL A 30 -1.57 -8.32 3.18
CA VAL A 30 -1.30 -8.45 1.74
C VAL A 30 -2.01 -9.70 1.23
N CYS A 31 -2.67 -9.59 0.07
CA CYS A 31 -3.36 -10.70 -0.58
C CYS A 31 -3.00 -10.74 -2.07
N TRP A 32 -2.57 -11.89 -2.55
CA TRP A 32 -2.23 -12.09 -3.96
C TRP A 32 -3.41 -12.69 -4.73
N ARG A 33 -3.73 -12.13 -5.91
CA ARG A 33 -4.74 -12.73 -6.80
C ARG A 33 -4.13 -13.90 -7.56
N LYS A 34 -4.69 -15.10 -7.38
CA LYS A 34 -4.25 -16.31 -8.11
C LYS A 34 -4.22 -16.06 -9.63
N ASN A 35 -3.16 -16.56 -10.29
CA ASN A 35 -2.96 -16.48 -11.74
C ASN A 35 -3.04 -15.05 -12.31
N SER A 36 -2.52 -14.07 -11.57
CA SER A 36 -2.51 -12.66 -11.96
C SER A 36 -1.29 -11.99 -11.34
N ASP A 37 -0.77 -10.95 -11.98
CA ASP A 37 0.27 -10.07 -11.41
C ASP A 37 -0.29 -9.05 -10.43
N MET A 38 -1.58 -9.17 -10.07
CA MET A 38 -2.25 -8.25 -9.16
C MET A 38 -2.22 -8.73 -7.71
N LEU A 39 -1.98 -7.78 -6.81
CA LEU A 39 -2.08 -7.96 -5.37
C LEU A 39 -2.84 -6.80 -4.73
N ILE A 40 -3.39 -7.05 -3.55
CA ILE A 40 -4.00 -6.03 -2.71
C ILE A 40 -3.16 -5.91 -1.44
N ALA A 41 -2.89 -4.68 -1.03
CA ALA A 41 -2.23 -4.41 0.25
C ALA A 41 -3.07 -3.40 1.06
N ALA A 42 -3.12 -3.63 2.37
CA ALA A 42 -3.80 -2.78 3.33
C ALA A 42 -2.83 -2.33 4.43
N ASN A 43 -3.00 -1.10 4.93
CA ASN A 43 -2.22 -0.57 6.05
C ASN A 43 -3.08 -0.40 7.32
N SER A 44 -2.44 -0.05 8.43
CA SER A 44 -3.07 0.16 9.74
C SER A 44 -4.06 1.34 9.79
N SER A 45 -4.06 2.23 8.79
CA SER A 45 -5.00 3.36 8.69
C SER A 45 -6.24 3.03 7.85
N GLY A 46 -6.39 1.77 7.42
CA GLY A 46 -7.52 1.33 6.61
C GLY A 46 -7.42 1.69 5.12
N CYS A 47 -6.25 2.14 4.66
CA CYS A 47 -6.02 2.40 3.23
C CYS A 47 -5.80 1.07 2.50
N ILE A 48 -6.45 0.89 1.35
CA ILE A 48 -6.36 -0.31 0.50
C ILE A 48 -5.84 0.10 -0.87
N LYS A 49 -4.78 -0.57 -1.35
CA LYS A 49 -4.24 -0.38 -2.71
C LYS A 49 -4.31 -1.66 -3.51
N VAL A 50 -4.71 -1.53 -4.78
CA VAL A 50 -4.56 -2.57 -5.80
C VAL A 50 -3.26 -2.28 -6.53
N LEU A 51 -2.34 -3.24 -6.53
CA LEU A 51 -1.01 -3.12 -7.09
C LEU A 51 -0.81 -4.20 -8.16
N GLN A 52 -0.05 -3.87 -9.19
CA GLN A 52 0.42 -4.81 -10.19
C GLN A 52 1.93 -4.98 -10.03
N MET A 53 2.43 -6.22 -10.00
CA MET A 53 3.87 -6.47 -10.10
C MET A 53 4.34 -6.19 -11.53
N VAL A 54 5.38 -5.37 -11.64
CA VAL A 54 6.11 -5.02 -12.87
C VAL A 54 7.60 -5.27 -12.67
#